data_AF-A0A920LAZ4-F1
#
_entry.id   AF-A0A920LAZ4-F1
#
_cell.length_a   1.000
_cell.length_b   1.000
_cell.length_c   1.000
_cell.angle_alpha   90.00
_cell.angle_beta   90.00
_cell.angle_gamma   90.00
#
_symmetry.space_group_name_H-M   'P 1'
#
loop_
_entity.id
_entity.type
_entity.pdbx_description
1 polymer ?
#
loop_
_entity_poly.entity_id
_entity_poly.type
_entity_poly.pdbx_seq_one_letter_code
_entity_poly.pdbx_strand_id
1 'polypeptide(L)'
;MAEAIELNFPNENDKSSKELNTLVEDTARELAKEIDKKTTKDDFSKYQIDNYYNGDTLGADVLKNKYLAPWESHPYELWQRQAKALASVEKTKNPKTMGK
;
A
#
# COMPACT_ATOMS: atom_id res chain seq x y z
N MET A 1 -11.27 -43.73 -1.26
CA MET A 1 -12.54 -42.98 -1.21
C MET A 1 -12.22 -41.63 -0.57
N ALA A 2 -12.56 -40.52 -1.22
CA ALA A 2 -12.45 -39.20 -0.62
C ALA A 2 -13.86 -38.76 -0.22
N GLU A 3 -14.04 -38.41 1.05
CA GLU A 3 -15.33 -38.00 1.59
C GLU A 3 -15.56 -36.52 1.27
N ALA A 4 -16.69 -36.21 0.66
CA ALA A 4 -17.04 -34.85 0.26
C ALA A 4 -17.51 -34.06 1.48
N ILE A 5 -16.86 -32.93 1.77
CA ILE A 5 -17.32 -31.99 2.78
C ILE A 5 -18.47 -31.19 2.18
N GLU A 6 -19.70 -31.46 2.62
CA GLU A 6 -20.86 -30.63 2.29
C GLU A 6 -20.83 -29.34 3.13
N LEU A 7 -20.59 -28.20 2.47
CA LEU A 7 -20.65 -26.88 3.07
C LEU A 7 -22.07 -26.35 2.99
N ASN A 8 -22.76 -26.27 4.13
CA ASN A 8 -24.07 -25.63 4.24
C ASN A 8 -23.88 -24.13 4.53
N PHE A 9 -24.06 -23.28 3.52
CA PHE A 9 -24.00 -21.84 3.72
C PHE A 9 -25.35 -21.32 4.23
N PRO A 10 -25.37 -20.49 5.30
CA PRO A 10 -26.60 -19.91 5.82
C PRO A 10 -27.28 -19.02 4.77
N ASN A 11 -28.61 -19.05 4.74
CA ASN A 11 -29.41 -18.32 3.75
C ASN A 11 -29.43 -16.81 4.10
N GLU A 12 -29.40 -15.93 3.10
CA GLU A 12 -29.31 -14.46 3.29
C GLU A 12 -30.49 -13.86 4.09
N ASN A 13 -31.57 -14.62 4.26
CA ASN A 13 -32.78 -14.18 4.96
C ASN A 13 -32.88 -14.57 6.44
N ASP A 14 -31.90 -15.30 6.98
CA ASP A 14 -31.89 -15.65 8.40
C ASP A 14 -31.47 -14.47 9.27
N LYS A 15 -32.13 -14.25 10.42
CA LYS A 15 -31.81 -13.14 11.33
C LYS A 15 -30.33 -13.15 11.76
N SER A 16 -29.76 -14.34 11.90
CA SER A 16 -28.33 -14.54 12.19
C SER A 16 -27.42 -14.07 11.06
N SER A 17 -27.78 -14.24 9.78
CA SER A 17 -26.94 -13.76 8.68
C SER A 17 -26.95 -12.23 8.56
N LYS A 18 -28.06 -11.56 8.92
CA LYS A 18 -28.10 -10.08 9.02
C LYS A 18 -27.17 -9.54 10.11
N GLU A 19 -27.17 -10.15 11.29
CA GLU A 19 -26.28 -9.77 12.40
C GLU A 19 -24.80 -10.01 12.06
N LEU A 20 -24.48 -11.12 11.38
CA LEU A 20 -23.12 -11.39 10.90
C LEU A 20 -22.68 -10.40 9.82
N ASN A 21 -23.56 -10.04 8.88
CA ASN A 21 -23.24 -9.03 7.87
C ASN A 21 -22.94 -7.66 8.50
N THR A 22 -23.72 -7.24 9.51
CA THR A 22 -23.45 -5.99 10.23
C THR A 22 -22.12 -6.00 10.96
N LEU A 23 -21.75 -7.13 11.59
CA LEU A 23 -20.47 -7.27 12.27
C LEU A 23 -19.28 -7.25 11.30
N VAL A 24 -19.43 -7.88 10.14
CA VAL A 24 -18.43 -7.86 9.06
C VAL A 24 -18.26 -6.44 8.50
N GLU A 25 -19.35 -5.72 8.27
CA GLU A 25 -19.32 -4.32 7.84
C GLU A 25 -18.65 -3.41 8.87
N ASP A 26 -19.00 -3.56 10.16
CA ASP A 26 -18.39 -2.77 11.24
C ASP A 26 -16.89 -3.05 11.38
N THR A 27 -16.49 -4.33 11.30
CA THR A 27 -15.08 -4.74 11.34
C THR A 27 -14.32 -4.20 10.13
N ALA A 28 -14.91 -4.27 8.93
CA ALA A 28 -14.32 -3.71 7.72
C ALA A 28 -14.17 -2.18 7.81
N ARG A 29 -15.14 -1.50 8.42
CA ARG A 29 -15.13 -0.05 8.65
C ARG A 29 -14.12 0.36 9.72
N GLU A 30 -13.91 -0.46 10.74
CA GLU A 30 -12.90 -0.27 11.78
C GLU A 30 -11.49 -0.50 11.22
N LEU A 31 -11.28 -1.58 10.46
CA LEU A 31 -10.04 -1.81 9.71
C LEU A 31 -9.74 -0.67 8.73
N ALA A 32 -10.74 -0.14 8.02
CA ALA A 32 -10.56 1.04 7.17
C ALA A 32 -10.14 2.28 7.97
N LYS A 33 -10.73 2.52 9.14
CA LYS A 33 -10.34 3.62 10.05
C LYS A 33 -8.92 3.44 10.63
N GLU A 34 -8.49 2.22 10.88
CA GLU A 34 -7.11 1.93 11.34
C GLU A 34 -6.08 2.16 10.22
N ILE A 35 -6.43 1.88 8.97
CA ILE A 35 -5.59 2.19 7.80
C ILE A 35 -5.46 3.71 7.63
N ASP A 36 -6.56 4.46 7.75
CA ASP A 36 -6.57 5.93 7.73
C ASP A 36 -5.77 6.57 8.88
N LYS A 37 -5.72 5.93 10.05
CA LYS A 37 -4.92 6.42 11.20
C LYS A 37 -3.44 6.05 11.13
N LYS A 38 -3.07 4.98 10.40
CA LYS A 38 -1.68 4.57 10.14
C LYS A 38 -1.04 5.29 8.95
N THR A 39 -1.79 6.10 8.21
CA THR A 39 -1.17 7.28 7.60
C THR A 39 -1.00 8.30 8.72
N THR A 40 0.01 8.05 9.56
CA THR A 40 0.70 9.13 10.24
C THR A 40 0.82 10.24 9.22
N LYS A 41 0.26 11.40 9.55
CA LYS A 41 0.58 12.65 8.90
C LYS A 41 2.04 12.92 9.26
N ASP A 42 2.93 12.06 8.78
CA ASP A 42 4.36 12.23 8.80
C ASP A 42 4.54 13.57 8.14
N ASP A 43 5.09 14.50 8.90
CA ASP A 43 5.25 15.86 8.45
C ASP A 43 6.22 15.85 7.25
N PHE A 44 5.67 15.65 6.05
CA PHE A 44 6.41 15.58 4.80
C PHE A 44 6.98 16.96 4.43
N SER A 45 6.71 17.99 5.24
CA SER A 45 7.32 19.30 5.12
C SER A 45 8.85 19.20 5.03
N LYS A 46 9.48 18.31 5.79
CA LYS A 46 10.95 18.10 5.72
C LYS A 46 11.44 17.55 4.37
N TYR A 47 10.54 16.94 3.60
CA TYR A 47 10.80 16.41 2.27
C TYR A 47 10.22 17.28 1.18
N GLN A 48 9.65 18.45 1.46
CA GLN A 48 9.38 19.40 0.39
C GLN A 48 10.70 19.78 -0.28
N ILE A 49 10.69 19.92 -1.60
CA ILE A 49 11.91 20.13 -2.40
C ILE A 49 12.74 21.30 -1.83
N ASP A 50 12.07 22.41 -1.50
CA ASP A 50 12.69 23.62 -0.96
C ASP A 50 13.35 23.41 0.41
N ASN A 51 12.79 22.51 1.23
CA ASN A 51 13.32 22.19 2.56
C ASN A 51 14.41 21.11 2.49
N TYR A 52 14.29 20.17 1.56
CA TYR A 52 15.22 19.05 1.42
C TYR A 52 16.59 19.49 0.88
N TYR A 53 16.60 20.42 -0.07
CA TYR A 53 17.81 21.06 -0.59
C TYR A 53 17.92 22.50 -0.08
N ASN A 54 17.80 22.70 1.24
CA ASN A 54 17.79 24.03 1.84
C ASN A 54 18.99 24.89 1.40
N GLY A 55 18.73 25.91 0.56
CA GLY A 55 19.75 26.80 -0.01
C GLY A 55 20.47 26.29 -1.27
N ASP A 56 20.20 25.06 -1.72
CA ASP A 56 20.75 24.47 -2.95
C ASP A 56 19.69 24.42 -4.06
N THR A 57 19.58 25.55 -4.75
CA THR A 57 18.64 25.71 -5.88
C THR A 57 18.96 24.78 -7.04
N LEU A 58 20.24 24.52 -7.32
CA LEU A 58 20.66 23.63 -8.40
C LEU A 58 20.26 22.18 -8.10
N GLY A 59 20.51 21.72 -6.87
CA GLY A 59 20.11 20.38 -6.43
C GLY A 59 18.59 20.18 -6.49
N ALA A 60 17.83 21.18 -6.04
CA ALA A 60 16.38 21.19 -6.12
C ALA A 60 15.87 21.09 -7.57
N ASP A 61 16.41 21.91 -8.48
CA ASP A 61 16.03 21.91 -9.89
C ASP A 61 16.40 20.61 -10.59
N VAL A 62 17.56 20.04 -10.29
CA VAL A 62 17.98 18.76 -10.83
C VAL A 62 17.04 17.65 -10.37
N LEU A 63 16.70 17.58 -9.07
CA LEU A 63 15.74 16.62 -8.55
C LEU A 63 14.40 16.74 -9.29
N LYS A 64 13.85 17.96 -9.36
CA LYS A 64 12.55 18.23 -9.98
C LYS A 64 12.51 17.93 -11.47
N ASN A 65 13.54 18.31 -12.21
CA ASN A 65 13.53 18.22 -13.68
C ASN A 65 14.06 16.89 -14.24
N LYS A 66 14.85 16.13 -13.46
CA LYS A 66 15.50 14.91 -13.95
C LYS A 66 15.00 13.62 -13.30
N TYR A 67 14.55 13.68 -12.04
CA TYR A 67 14.32 12.47 -11.25
C TYR A 67 12.87 12.27 -10.83
N LEU A 68 12.16 13.35 -10.50
CA LEU A 68 10.74 13.27 -10.18
C LEU A 68 9.91 12.99 -11.44
N ALA A 69 8.99 12.04 -11.33
CA ALA A 69 7.98 11.82 -12.35
C ALA A 69 6.99 13.01 -12.37
N PRO A 70 6.24 13.22 -13.46
CA PRO A 70 5.30 14.34 -13.57
C PRO A 70 4.24 14.42 -12.46
N TRP A 71 3.97 13.31 -11.77
CA TRP A 71 3.02 13.20 -10.66
C TRP A 71 3.70 13.15 -9.28
N GLU A 72 5.02 13.29 -9.22
CA GLU A 72 5.80 13.30 -7.99
C GLU A 72 6.21 14.76 -7.67
N SER A 73 5.95 15.17 -6.43
CA SER A 73 6.25 16.50 -5.89
C SER A 73 7.33 16.47 -4.83
N HIS A 74 7.68 15.30 -4.29
CA HIS A 74 8.60 15.18 -3.16
C HIS A 74 9.65 14.07 -3.40
N PRO A 75 10.93 14.24 -3.00
CA PRO A 75 11.95 13.18 -3.01
C PRO A 75 11.51 11.90 -2.29
N TYR A 76 10.64 12.01 -1.29
CA TYR A 76 10.10 10.84 -0.60
C TYR A 76 9.31 9.92 -1.53
N GLU A 77 8.52 10.46 -2.46
CA GLU A 77 7.74 9.67 -3.41
C GLU A 77 8.64 8.93 -4.41
N LEU A 78 9.71 9.59 -4.86
CA LEU A 78 10.77 8.97 -5.65
C LEU A 78 11.35 7.75 -4.93
N TRP A 79 11.67 7.88 -3.63
CA TRP A 79 12.21 6.77 -2.85
C TRP A 79 11.21 5.63 -2.69
N GLN A 80 9.93 5.94 -2.44
CA GLN A 80 8.88 4.93 -2.36
C GLN A 80 8.75 4.16 -3.68
N ARG A 81 8.78 4.86 -4.82
CA ARG A 81 8.75 4.24 -6.14
C ARG A 81 9.94 3.31 -6.34
N GLN A 82 11.15 3.76 -6.02
CA GLN A 82 12.36 2.93 -6.14
C GLN A 82 12.31 1.71 -5.21
N ALA A 83 11.94 1.90 -3.95
CA ALA A 83 11.81 0.80 -2.99
C ALA A 83 10.79 -0.24 -3.45
N LYS A 84 9.64 0.20 -4.00
CA LYS A 84 8.63 -0.70 -4.55
C LYS A 84 9.13 -1.48 -5.76
N ALA A 85 9.87 -0.82 -6.67
CA ALA A 85 10.47 -1.48 -7.83
C ALA A 85 11.49 -2.54 -7.39
N LEU A 86 12.37 -2.21 -6.44
CA LEU A 86 13.33 -3.15 -5.87
C LEU A 86 12.64 -4.32 -5.14
N ALA A 87 11.65 -4.06 -4.31
CA ALA A 87 10.90 -5.12 -3.63
C ALA A 87 10.13 -6.02 -4.61
N SER A 88 9.75 -5.50 -5.78
CA SER A 88 9.06 -6.29 -6.81
C SER A 88 9.94 -7.37 -7.42
N VAL A 89 11.26 -7.15 -7.53
CA VAL A 89 12.17 -8.16 -8.12
C VAL A 89 12.33 -9.38 -7.21
N GLU A 90 12.32 -9.19 -5.89
CA GLU A 90 12.39 -10.30 -4.93
C GLU A 90 11.20 -11.25 -5.05
N LYS A 91 10.00 -10.74 -5.34
CA LYS A 91 8.79 -11.58 -5.53
C LYS A 91 8.91 -12.53 -6.73
N THR A 92 9.71 -12.18 -7.73
CA THR A 92 9.90 -13.00 -8.93
C THR A 92 10.97 -14.07 -8.77
N LYS A 93 11.73 -14.03 -7.67
CA LYS A 93 12.75 -15.03 -7.33
C LYS A 93 12.08 -16.27 -6.70
N ASN A 94 11.29 -16.99 -7.50
CA ASN A 94 10.93 -18.35 -7.16
C ASN A 94 12.19 -19.22 -7.29
N PRO A 95 12.70 -19.83 -6.20
CA PRO A 95 13.94 -20.61 -6.26
C PRO A 95 13.83 -21.90 -7.11
N LYS A 96 12.64 -22.25 -7.61
CA LYS A 96 12.37 -23.48 -8.37
C LYS A 96 12.53 -23.37 -9.89
N THR A 97 12.66 -22.18 -10.48
CA THR A 97 12.67 -22.00 -11.95
C THR A 97 14.00 -21.49 -12.53
N MET A 98 15.00 -21.20 -11.69
CA MET A 98 16.35 -20.77 -12.13
C MET A 98 17.28 -21.98 -12.32
N GLY A 99 16.82 -22.99 -13.05
CA GLY A 99 17.56 -24.23 -13.26
C GLY A 99 16.85 -25.19 -14.20
N LYS A 100 16.77 -24.83 -15.48
CA LYS A 100 16.66 -25.75 -16.62
C LYS A 100 17.38 -25.15 -17.81
#